data_AF-A0A259S1H0-F1
#
_entry.id   AF-A0A259S1H0-F1
#
_cell.length_a   1.000
_cell.length_b   1.000
_cell.length_c   1.000
_cell.angle_alpha   90.00
_cell.angle_beta   90.00
_cell.angle_gamma   90.00
#
_symmetry.space_group_name_H-M   'P 1'
#
loop_
_entity.id
_entity.type
_entity.pdbx_description
1 polymer ?
#
loop_
_entity_poly.entity_id
_entity_poly.type
_entity_poly.pdbx_seq_one_letter_code
_entity_poly.pdbx_strand_id
1 'polypeptide(L)'
;MSFYRELLPRLRPGHHNQIGASDPAKAAQIDGLIMALLLVDGLLCARTDHQANKPLRLPVNELAEHRVDADHFEQQTVDFAWRRLCERYIRRSRDLLQASALLGKPWLSGMTYRLCIARTEQVLREVQVDPATAYTGSRSQKLMDRLTATARILWRTLTGRR
;
A
#
# COMPACT_ATOMS: atom_id res chain seq x y z
N MET A 1 8.58 9.83 -7.94
CA MET A 1 8.79 8.36 -8.02
C MET A 1 7.43 7.69 -7.90
N SER A 2 7.28 6.42 -8.31
CA SER A 2 6.11 5.63 -7.93
C SER A 2 6.54 4.31 -7.33
N PHE A 3 5.94 3.95 -6.20
CA PHE A 3 6.35 2.81 -5.39
C PHE A 3 5.58 1.55 -5.74
N TYR A 4 4.26 1.66 -5.92
CA TYR A 4 3.41 0.52 -6.26
C TYR A 4 2.93 0.49 -7.71
N ARG A 5 2.96 1.61 -8.45
CA ARG A 5 2.40 1.63 -9.83
C ARG A 5 3.09 0.68 -10.78
N GLU A 6 4.39 0.45 -10.61
CA GLU A 6 5.17 -0.51 -11.41
C GLU A 6 4.75 -1.97 -11.17
N LEU A 7 4.14 -2.26 -10.01
CA LEU A 7 3.66 -3.60 -9.66
C LEU A 7 2.24 -3.86 -10.14
N LEU A 8 1.45 -2.81 -10.45
CA LEU A 8 0.04 -2.95 -10.83
C LEU A 8 -0.20 -3.87 -12.04
N PRO A 9 0.60 -3.82 -13.13
CA PRO A 9 0.42 -4.73 -14.26
C PRO A 9 0.59 -6.21 -13.90
N ARG A 10 1.38 -6.51 -12.85
CA ARG A 10 1.58 -7.89 -12.36
C ARG A 10 0.42 -8.37 -11.49
N LEU A 11 -0.32 -7.46 -10.87
CA LEU A 11 -1.42 -7.76 -9.95
C LEU A 11 -2.77 -7.80 -10.65
N ARG A 12 -2.95 -6.98 -11.70
CA ARG A 12 -4.13 -7.00 -12.57
C ARG A 12 -3.87 -7.88 -13.79
N PRO A 13 -4.39 -9.12 -13.85
CA PRO A 13 -4.20 -9.99 -15.01
C PRO A 13 -4.82 -9.38 -16.27
N GLY A 14 -4.23 -9.62 -17.45
CA GLY A 14 -4.73 -9.08 -18.73
C GLY A 14 -6.17 -9.51 -19.07
N HIS A 15 -6.62 -10.64 -18.53
CA HIS A 15 -7.99 -11.15 -18.66
C HIS A 15 -8.91 -10.71 -17.51
N HIS A 16 -8.60 -9.63 -16.78
CA HIS A 16 -9.39 -9.12 -15.66
C HIS A 16 -10.88 -8.94 -15.99
N ASN A 17 -11.20 -8.43 -17.18
CA ASN A 17 -12.58 -8.23 -17.60
C ASN A 17 -13.35 -9.57 -17.73
N GLN A 18 -12.66 -10.64 -18.15
CA GLN A 18 -13.23 -11.99 -18.21
C GLN A 18 -13.40 -12.59 -16.81
N ILE A 19 -12.47 -12.31 -15.89
CA ILE A 19 -12.63 -12.64 -14.46
C ILE A 19 -13.86 -11.92 -13.91
N GLY A 20 -14.05 -10.63 -14.18
CA GLY A 20 -15.23 -9.90 -13.71
C GLY A 20 -16.56 -10.50 -14.19
N ALA A 21 -16.60 -11.03 -15.41
CA ALA A 21 -17.77 -11.70 -15.96
C ALA A 21 -18.04 -13.09 -15.35
N SER A 22 -16.99 -13.81 -14.94
CA SER A 22 -17.09 -15.19 -14.43
C SER A 22 -17.14 -15.28 -12.90
N ASP A 23 -16.37 -14.43 -12.22
CA ASP A 23 -16.21 -14.32 -10.78
C ASP A 23 -16.05 -12.84 -10.39
N PRO A 24 -17.17 -12.10 -10.27
CA PRO A 24 -17.14 -10.68 -9.94
C PRO A 24 -16.55 -10.41 -8.56
N ALA A 25 -16.67 -11.35 -7.62
CA ALA A 25 -16.11 -11.22 -6.28
C ALA A 25 -14.57 -11.22 -6.33
N LYS A 26 -13.97 -12.10 -7.13
CA LYS A 26 -12.52 -12.13 -7.32
C LYS A 26 -12.00 -10.89 -8.04
N ALA A 27 -12.71 -10.40 -9.05
CA ALA A 27 -12.35 -9.12 -9.70
C ALA A 27 -12.38 -7.96 -8.70
N ALA A 28 -13.44 -7.85 -7.89
CA ALA A 28 -13.55 -6.83 -6.85
C ALA A 28 -12.43 -6.91 -5.80
N GLN A 29 -11.99 -8.13 -5.44
CA GLN A 29 -10.83 -8.30 -4.55
C GLN A 29 -9.53 -7.80 -5.19
N ILE A 30 -9.31 -8.05 -6.49
CA ILE A 30 -8.12 -7.57 -7.20
C ILE A 30 -8.13 -6.03 -7.24
N ASP A 31 -9.27 -5.45 -7.57
CA ASP A 31 -9.45 -4.00 -7.58
C ASP A 31 -9.28 -3.38 -6.18
N GLY A 32 -9.79 -4.05 -5.14
CA GLY A 32 -9.59 -3.66 -3.74
C GLY A 32 -8.12 -3.64 -3.34
N LEU A 33 -7.36 -4.67 -3.72
CA LEU A 33 -5.91 -4.71 -3.49
C LEU A 33 -5.21 -3.55 -4.22
N ILE A 34 -5.51 -3.35 -5.50
CA ILE A 34 -4.92 -2.28 -6.30
C ILE A 34 -5.23 -0.91 -5.67
N MET A 35 -6.46 -0.71 -5.21
CA MET A 35 -6.86 0.52 -4.55
C MET A 35 -6.09 0.74 -3.24
N ALA A 36 -5.92 -0.29 -2.42
CA ALA A 36 -5.11 -0.20 -1.20
C ALA A 36 -3.68 0.25 -1.53
N LEU A 37 -3.07 -0.34 -2.55
CA LEU A 37 -1.72 0.02 -2.98
C LEU A 37 -1.62 1.45 -3.49
N LEU A 38 -2.62 1.93 -4.24
CA LEU A 38 -2.66 3.30 -4.75
C LEU A 38 -2.84 4.33 -3.63
N LEU A 39 -3.63 4.03 -2.60
CA LEU A 39 -3.77 4.89 -1.42
C LEU A 39 -2.43 5.03 -0.68
N VAL A 40 -1.74 3.91 -0.45
CA VAL A 40 -0.42 3.92 0.18
C VAL A 40 0.62 4.62 -0.70
N ASP A 41 0.61 4.38 -2.01
CA ASP A 41 1.50 5.06 -2.97
C ASP A 41 1.30 6.57 -2.94
N GLY A 42 0.04 7.02 -2.89
CA GLY A 42 -0.31 8.43 -2.78
C GLY A 42 0.26 9.08 -1.52
N LEU A 43 0.08 8.42 -0.37
CA LEU A 43 0.61 8.90 0.91
C LEU A 43 2.15 8.98 0.90
N LEU A 44 2.83 7.90 0.48
CA LEU A 44 4.29 7.82 0.50
C LEU A 44 4.97 8.73 -0.52
N CYS A 45 4.30 9.06 -1.61
CA CYS A 45 4.88 9.90 -2.66
C CYS A 45 4.48 11.37 -2.56
N ALA A 46 3.54 11.74 -1.68
CA ALA A 46 2.97 13.08 -1.59
C ALA A 46 4.05 14.18 -1.52
N ARG A 47 5.04 14.02 -0.65
CA ARG A 47 6.16 14.97 -0.56
C ARG A 47 6.99 15.02 -1.85
N THR A 48 7.34 13.87 -2.42
CA THR A 48 8.14 13.85 -3.66
C THR A 48 7.38 14.46 -4.84
N ASP A 49 6.06 14.33 -4.86
CA ASP A 49 5.22 14.97 -5.87
C ASP A 49 5.16 16.48 -5.61
N HIS A 50 5.02 16.92 -4.35
CA HIS A 50 5.08 18.33 -3.95
C HIS A 50 6.39 19.01 -4.36
N GLN A 51 7.52 18.42 -3.96
CA GLN A 51 8.87 18.94 -4.27
C GLN A 51 9.16 18.98 -5.77
N ALA A 52 8.56 18.08 -6.55
CA ALA A 52 8.67 18.05 -8.00
C ALA A 52 7.66 18.97 -8.70
N ASN A 53 6.89 19.77 -7.96
CA ASN A 53 5.79 20.61 -8.43
C ASN A 53 4.79 19.83 -9.32
N LYS A 54 4.48 18.58 -8.92
CA LYS A 54 3.52 17.70 -9.59
C LYS A 54 2.20 17.70 -8.83
N PRO A 55 1.07 17.45 -9.53
CA PRO A 55 -0.20 17.22 -8.86
C PRO A 55 -0.07 16.11 -7.82
N LEU A 56 -0.52 16.40 -6.59
CA LEU A 56 -0.54 15.41 -5.53
C LEU A 56 -1.51 14.29 -5.90
N ARG A 57 -1.11 13.04 -5.63
CA ARG A 57 -1.99 11.88 -5.75
C ARG A 57 -3.01 11.81 -4.61
N LEU A 58 -2.75 12.53 -3.52
CA LEU A 58 -3.70 12.69 -2.42
C LEU A 58 -4.80 13.69 -2.83
N PRO A 59 -6.08 13.40 -2.57
CA PRO A 59 -7.17 14.32 -2.85
C PRO A 59 -7.05 15.62 -2.04
N VAL A 60 -7.15 16.77 -2.71
CA VAL A 60 -7.01 18.10 -2.10
C VAL A 60 -8.06 18.35 -1.01
N ASN A 61 -9.27 17.84 -1.20
CA ASN A 61 -10.35 17.93 -0.21
C ASN A 61 -10.02 17.16 1.08
N GLU A 62 -9.36 16.00 1.00
CA GLU A 62 -8.94 15.25 2.20
C GLU A 62 -7.79 15.95 2.93
N LEU A 63 -6.84 16.54 2.19
CA LEU A 63 -5.78 17.36 2.78
C LEU A 63 -6.37 18.55 3.56
N ALA A 64 -7.33 19.26 2.96
CA ALA A 64 -8.03 20.36 3.60
C ALA A 64 -8.84 19.91 4.84
N GLU A 65 -9.56 18.78 4.77
CA GLU A 65 -10.31 18.21 5.90
C GLU A 65 -9.40 17.94 7.11
N HIS A 66 -8.19 17.43 6.84
CA HIS A 66 -7.19 17.12 7.86
C HIS A 66 -6.29 18.31 8.23
N ARG A 67 -6.46 19.48 7.60
CA ARG A 67 -5.62 20.68 7.76
C ARG A 67 -4.14 20.44 7.45
N VAL A 68 -3.88 19.60 6.45
CA VAL A 68 -2.54 19.36 5.91
C VAL A 68 -2.37 20.25 4.67
N ASP A 69 -1.33 21.06 4.67
CA ASP A 69 -1.03 22.06 3.64
C ASP A 69 0.38 21.86 3.05
N ALA A 70 0.83 22.81 2.23
CA ALA A 70 2.15 22.79 1.62
C ALA A 70 3.29 22.78 2.67
N ASP A 71 3.13 23.52 3.77
CA ASP A 71 4.16 23.66 4.80
C ASP A 71 4.46 22.32 5.47
N HIS A 72 3.45 21.45 5.61
CA HIS A 72 3.65 20.09 6.11
C HIS A 72 4.63 19.29 5.23
N PHE A 73 4.57 19.44 3.91
CA PHE A 73 5.46 18.72 2.99
C PHE A 73 6.86 19.34 2.92
N GLU A 74 6.96 20.67 2.96
CA GLU A 74 8.24 21.39 2.95
C GLU A 74 9.03 21.17 4.24
N GLN A 75 8.38 21.38 5.38
CA GLN A 75 9.01 21.30 6.70
C GLN A 75 9.03 19.86 7.26
N GLN A 76 8.33 18.92 6.62
CA GLN A 76 8.15 17.54 7.10
C GLN A 76 7.51 17.50 8.50
N THR A 77 6.50 18.34 8.71
CA THR A 77 5.85 18.50 10.01
C THR A 77 5.06 17.24 10.38
N VAL A 78 5.31 16.69 11.57
CA VAL A 78 4.65 15.47 12.09
C VAL A 78 3.80 15.83 13.32
N ASP A 79 2.84 16.70 13.11
CA ASP A 79 1.90 17.18 14.11
C ASP A 79 0.64 16.29 14.20
N PHE A 80 -0.38 16.76 14.91
CA PHE A 80 -1.64 16.01 15.04
C PHE A 80 -2.40 15.89 13.71
N ALA A 81 -2.38 16.92 12.87
CA ALA A 81 -3.03 16.93 11.56
C ALA A 81 -2.46 15.82 10.66
N TRP A 82 -1.12 15.79 10.53
CA TRP A 82 -0.43 14.76 9.75
C TRP A 82 -0.67 13.35 10.29
N ARG A 83 -0.56 13.16 11.62
CA ARG A 83 -0.80 11.85 12.25
C ARG A 83 -2.20 11.31 11.96
N ARG A 84 -3.21 12.18 12.02
CA ARG A 84 -4.61 11.82 11.76
C ARG A 84 -4.84 11.47 10.28
N LEU A 85 -4.21 12.19 9.36
CA LEU A 85 -4.22 11.84 7.94
C LEU A 85 -3.59 10.46 7.70
N CYS A 86 -2.40 10.21 8.27
CA CYS A 86 -1.73 8.91 8.18
C CYS A 86 -2.61 7.77 8.73
N GLU A 87 -3.22 7.95 9.90
CA GLU A 87 -4.09 6.93 10.50
C GLU A 87 -5.30 6.61 9.60
N ARG A 88 -5.93 7.63 9.02
CA ARG A 88 -7.04 7.50 8.06
C ARG A 88 -6.65 6.60 6.88
N TYR A 89 -5.50 6.89 6.26
CA TYR A 89 -5.00 6.14 5.11
C TYR A 89 -4.57 4.73 5.49
N ILE A 90 -3.95 4.55 6.66
CA ILE A 90 -3.58 3.23 7.19
C ILE A 90 -4.83 2.36 7.37
N ARG A 91 -5.88 2.91 8.02
CA ARG A 91 -7.13 2.17 8.27
C ARG A 91 -7.80 1.78 6.96
N ARG A 92 -8.04 2.74 6.07
CA ARG A 92 -8.68 2.50 4.76
C ARG A 92 -7.91 1.47 3.94
N SER A 93 -6.58 1.55 3.93
CA SER A 93 -5.74 0.59 3.22
C SER A 93 -5.82 -0.81 3.84
N ARG A 94 -5.80 -0.92 5.18
CA ARG A 94 -5.95 -2.22 5.87
C ARG A 94 -7.28 -2.88 5.59
N ASP A 95 -8.39 -2.12 5.61
CA ASP A 95 -9.72 -2.66 5.34
C ASP A 95 -9.78 -3.29 3.93
N LEU A 96 -9.20 -2.60 2.94
CA LEU A 96 -9.09 -3.11 1.57
C LEU A 96 -8.16 -4.33 1.44
N LEU A 97 -7.01 -4.32 2.14
CA LEU A 97 -6.10 -5.47 2.18
C LEU A 97 -6.77 -6.71 2.79
N GLN A 98 -7.53 -6.53 3.87
CA GLN A 98 -8.28 -7.61 4.52
C GLN A 98 -9.38 -8.17 3.61
N ALA A 99 -10.13 -7.30 2.92
CA ALA A 99 -11.10 -7.72 1.92
C ALA A 99 -10.44 -8.52 0.78
N SER A 100 -9.18 -8.22 0.48
CA SER A 100 -8.40 -8.86 -0.60
C SER A 100 -7.62 -10.11 -0.13
N ALA A 101 -7.64 -10.45 1.16
CA ALA A 101 -6.82 -11.53 1.72
C ALA A 101 -7.12 -12.91 1.10
N LEU A 102 -8.34 -13.11 0.59
CA LEU A 102 -8.75 -14.35 -0.07
C LEU A 102 -7.98 -14.63 -1.36
N LEU A 103 -7.49 -13.59 -2.06
CA LEU A 103 -6.62 -13.74 -3.23
C LEU A 103 -5.32 -14.48 -2.90
N GLY A 104 -4.89 -14.39 -1.64
CA GLY A 104 -3.74 -15.11 -1.15
C GLY A 104 -4.01 -16.61 -0.98
N LYS A 105 -5.24 -17.10 -0.78
CA LYS A 105 -5.47 -18.50 -0.37
C LYS A 105 -4.92 -19.58 -1.32
N PRO A 106 -5.01 -19.46 -2.66
CA PRO A 106 -4.42 -20.44 -3.57
C PRO A 106 -2.90 -20.58 -3.36
N TRP A 107 -2.36 -21.79 -3.48
CA TRP A 107 -0.97 -22.07 -3.08
C TRP A 107 0.08 -21.31 -3.90
N LEU A 108 0.29 -21.69 -5.16
CA LEU A 108 1.27 -21.05 -6.03
C LEU A 108 0.71 -19.77 -6.67
N SER A 109 -0.51 -19.82 -7.20
CA SER A 109 -1.14 -18.68 -7.87
C SER A 109 -1.51 -17.54 -6.93
N GLY A 110 -1.69 -17.80 -5.63
CA GLY A 110 -1.96 -16.77 -4.62
C GLY A 110 -0.71 -16.14 -4.00
N MET A 111 0.49 -16.69 -4.28
CA MET A 111 1.73 -16.26 -3.62
C MET A 111 2.08 -14.80 -3.89
N THR A 112 1.92 -14.35 -5.14
CA THR A 112 2.15 -12.94 -5.52
C THR A 112 1.28 -12.00 -4.70
N TYR A 113 -0.01 -12.34 -4.51
CA TYR A 113 -0.94 -11.56 -3.70
C TYR A 113 -0.55 -11.60 -2.20
N ARG A 114 -0.18 -12.76 -1.65
CA ARG A 114 0.29 -12.86 -0.25
C ARG A 114 1.51 -11.99 0.03
N LEU A 115 2.52 -12.07 -0.84
CA LEU A 115 3.75 -11.30 -0.69
C LEU A 115 3.46 -9.80 -0.78
N CYS A 116 2.58 -9.40 -1.71
CA CYS A 116 2.18 -8.01 -1.87
C CYS A 116 1.42 -7.49 -0.64
N ILE A 117 0.43 -8.23 -0.15
CA ILE A 117 -0.34 -7.87 1.05
C ILE A 117 0.57 -7.76 2.27
N ALA A 118 1.39 -8.79 2.54
CA ALA A 118 2.28 -8.79 3.69
C ALA A 118 3.30 -7.63 3.66
N ARG A 119 3.84 -7.32 2.47
CA ARG A 119 4.73 -6.18 2.30
C ARG A 119 4.02 -4.85 2.56
N THR A 120 2.81 -4.71 2.06
CA THR A 120 2.03 -3.48 2.24
C THR A 120 1.65 -3.29 3.70
N GLU A 121 1.24 -4.35 4.40
CA GLU A 121 0.97 -4.32 5.83
C GLU A 121 2.20 -3.90 6.65
N GLN A 122 3.39 -4.38 6.27
CA GLN A 122 4.63 -3.97 6.92
C GLN A 122 4.87 -2.46 6.75
N VAL A 123 4.73 -1.94 5.53
CA VAL A 123 4.88 -0.50 5.27
C VAL A 123 3.86 0.32 6.07
N LEU A 124 2.60 -0.14 6.13
CA LEU A 124 1.57 0.51 6.95
C LEU A 124 1.92 0.49 8.45
N ARG A 125 2.57 -0.58 8.93
CA ARG A 125 3.03 -0.67 10.31
C ARG A 125 4.16 0.30 10.60
N GLU A 126 5.10 0.45 9.68
CA GLU A 126 6.20 1.41 9.80
C GLU A 126 5.68 2.84 9.87
N VAL A 127 4.76 3.23 8.98
CA VAL A 127 4.10 4.55 9.02
C VAL A 127 3.27 4.74 10.28
N GLN A 128 2.64 3.68 10.81
CA GLN A 128 1.88 3.78 12.05
C GLN A 128 2.78 4.04 13.27
N VAL A 129 3.95 3.38 13.34
CA VAL A 129 4.92 3.55 14.43
C VAL A 129 5.62 4.90 14.32
N ASP A 130 6.01 5.27 13.11
CA ASP A 130 6.66 6.54 12.81
C ASP A 130 6.04 7.22 11.58
N PRO A 131 5.08 8.15 11.77
CA PRO A 131 4.44 8.87 10.68
C PRO A 131 5.39 9.76 9.86
N ALA A 132 6.60 10.06 10.35
CA ALA A 132 7.62 10.77 9.58
C ALA A 132 8.11 9.92 8.39
N THR A 133 8.05 8.59 8.51
CA THR A 133 8.47 7.66 7.46
C THR A 133 7.70 7.88 6.14
N ALA A 134 6.45 8.35 6.21
CA ALA A 134 5.66 8.68 5.02
C ALA A 134 6.32 9.78 4.15
N TYR A 135 7.02 10.75 4.76
CA TYR A 135 7.73 11.80 4.01
C TYR A 135 8.98 11.31 3.30
N THR A 136 9.64 10.28 3.83
CA THR A 136 10.84 9.72 3.20
C THR A 136 10.52 8.83 2.00
N GLY A 137 9.23 8.56 1.77
CA GLY A 137 8.78 7.41 1.01
C GLY A 137 9.20 6.11 1.68
N SER A 138 8.86 4.97 1.08
CA SER A 138 9.57 3.75 1.45
C SER A 138 11.03 3.95 1.02
N ARG A 139 11.90 4.32 1.97
CA ARG A 139 13.33 4.04 1.86
C ARG A 139 13.42 2.63 1.32
N SER A 140 14.16 2.45 0.22
CA SER A 140 14.52 1.14 -0.31
C SER A 140 14.96 0.26 0.86
N GLN A 141 14.04 -0.56 1.37
CA GLN A 141 14.33 -1.44 2.49
C GLN A 141 15.45 -2.34 2.00
N LYS A 142 16.53 -2.38 2.79
CA LYS A 142 17.73 -3.16 2.50
C LYS A 142 17.30 -4.54 2.00
N LEU A 143 17.99 -5.07 0.99
CA LEU A 143 17.77 -6.43 0.45
C LEU A 143 17.47 -7.49 1.54
N MET A 144 18.06 -7.32 2.73
CA MET A 144 17.86 -8.13 3.93
C MET A 144 16.41 -8.17 4.47
N ASP A 145 15.67 -7.05 4.45
CA ASP A 145 14.27 -7.01 4.89
C ASP A 145 13.35 -7.70 3.88
N ARG A 146 13.67 -7.56 2.58
CA ARG A 146 12.99 -8.32 1.52
C ARG A 146 13.22 -9.82 1.70
N LEU A 147 14.47 -10.23 1.91
CA LEU A 147 14.86 -11.62 2.09
C LEU A 147 14.21 -12.24 3.34
N THR A 148 14.20 -11.53 4.47
CA THR A 148 13.59 -12.02 5.71
C THR A 148 12.06 -12.09 5.62
N ALA A 149 11.41 -11.15 4.94
CA ALA A 149 9.97 -11.22 4.67
C ALA A 149 9.63 -12.41 3.76
N THR A 150 10.37 -12.60 2.66
CA THR A 150 10.19 -13.78 1.79
C THR A 150 10.46 -15.09 2.54
N ALA A 151 11.53 -15.17 3.34
CA ALA A 151 11.86 -16.36 4.12
C ALA A 151 10.79 -16.67 5.16
N ARG A 152 10.27 -15.67 5.87
CA ARG A 152 9.20 -15.84 6.87
C ARG A 152 7.90 -16.33 6.23
N ILE A 153 7.55 -15.80 5.06
CA ILE A 153 6.35 -16.19 4.31
C ILE A 153 6.54 -17.61 3.74
N LEU A 154 7.69 -17.91 3.12
CA LEU A 154 8.02 -19.25 2.64
C LEU A 154 7.97 -20.27 3.78
N TRP A 155 8.57 -19.93 4.93
CA TRP A 155 8.60 -20.78 6.12
C TRP A 155 7.19 -21.09 6.64
N ARG A 156 6.31 -20.09 6.74
CA ARG A 156 4.90 -20.31 7.14
C ARG A 156 4.14 -21.15 6.12
N THR A 157 4.45 -21.02 4.82
CA THR A 157 3.82 -21.85 3.78
C THR A 157 4.34 -23.28 3.72
N LEU A 158 5.61 -23.52 4.06
CA LEU A 158 6.22 -24.85 4.07
C LEU A 158 5.94 -25.61 5.36
N THR A 159 5.82 -24.93 6.51
CA THR A 159 5.59 -25.57 7.81
C THR A 159 4.12 -25.80 8.16
N GLY A 160 3.18 -25.41 7.29
CA GLY A 160 1.75 -25.72 7.45
C GLY A 160 1.05 -25.10 8.67
N ARG A 161 1.73 -24.24 9.44
CA ARG A 161 1.14 -23.54 10.59
C ARG A 161 0.26 -22.39 10.09
N ARG A 162 -1.03 -22.69 9.92
CA ARG A 162 -2.11 -21.69 9.79
C ARG A 162 -2.25 -20.91 11.09
#